data_AF-A0A2E7W5R0-F1
#
_entry.id   AF-A0A2E7W5R0-F1
#
_cell.length_a   1.000
_cell.length_b   1.000
_cell.length_c   1.000
_cell.angle_alpha   90.00
_cell.angle_beta   90.00
_cell.angle_gamma   90.00
#
_symmetry.space_group_name_H-M   'P 1'
#
loop_
_entity.id
_entity.type
_entity.pdbx_description
1 polymer ?
#
loop_
_entity_poly.entity_id
_entity_poly.type
_entity_poly.pdbx_seq_one_letter_code
_entity_poly.pdbx_strand_id
1 'polypeptide(L)'
;SGSPTTTTIPSWAYISPINLVTYAFASKENFCKIGSYTGNGSADGPMIVTGFKPAWLLIKNTTNAQDWILFDNKRDSFNVTQQFLYPNLAAAEAAGGASVLDMVSNGFKLRNAGTRNRNYSGDVYLYMAFAESPFKYANAR
;
A
#
# COMPACT_ATOMS: atom_id res chain seq x y z
N SER A 1 8.49 11.95 -21.63
CA SER A 1 9.10 11.22 -20.50
C SER A 1 9.99 12.20 -19.76
N GLY A 2 9.77 12.40 -18.46
CA GLY A 2 10.65 13.26 -17.67
C GLY A 2 12.03 12.61 -17.55
N SER A 3 13.10 13.39 -17.73
CA SER A 3 14.46 12.92 -17.53
C SER A 3 14.64 12.39 -16.10
N PRO A 4 15.39 11.30 -15.89
CA PRO A 4 15.62 10.77 -14.55
C PRO A 4 16.31 11.84 -13.70
N THR A 5 15.61 12.30 -12.65
CA THR A 5 16.22 13.06 -11.56
C THR A 5 17.05 12.09 -10.75
N THR A 6 18.36 12.26 -10.78
CA THR A 6 19.35 11.40 -10.13
C THR A 6 18.89 10.95 -8.74
N THR A 7 18.77 9.63 -8.53
CA THR A 7 18.51 9.04 -7.22
C THR A 7 19.81 8.39 -6.76
N THR A 8 20.66 9.15 -6.08
CA THR A 8 21.75 8.54 -5.31
C THR A 8 21.08 7.69 -4.23
N ILE A 9 21.42 6.40 -4.15
CA ILE A 9 21.11 5.57 -2.97
C ILE A 9 22.28 5.81 -2.02
N PRO A 10 22.16 6.70 -1.03
CA PRO A 10 23.28 6.98 -0.16
C PRO A 10 23.59 5.73 0.69
N SER A 11 24.87 5.37 0.75
CA SER A 11 25.39 4.20 1.46
C SER A 11 25.47 4.43 2.97
N TRP A 12 24.40 4.92 3.61
CA TRP A 12 24.40 5.25 5.03
C TRP A 12 24.44 3.99 5.91
N ALA A 13 25.62 3.36 6.01
CA ALA A 13 26.00 2.25 6.90
C ALA A 13 25.95 0.81 6.35
N TYR A 14 26.42 0.57 5.12
CA TYR A 14 26.71 -0.79 4.64
C TYR A 14 28.18 -1.16 4.90
N ILE A 15 28.47 -1.71 6.07
CA ILE A 15 29.75 -2.35 6.38
C ILE A 15 29.58 -3.87 6.26
N SER A 16 30.39 -4.52 5.41
CA SER A 16 30.40 -5.97 5.04
C SER A 16 29.60 -6.31 3.74
N PRO A 17 29.97 -7.34 2.94
CA PRO A 17 29.41 -7.55 1.60
C PRO A 17 28.01 -8.15 1.70
N ILE A 18 27.01 -7.27 1.68
CA ILE A 18 25.59 -7.64 1.61
C ILE A 18 25.09 -7.45 0.18
N ASN A 19 24.54 -8.51 -0.40
CA ASN A 19 23.87 -8.45 -1.69
C ASN A 19 22.52 -7.76 -1.51
N LEU A 20 22.34 -6.61 -2.15
CA LEU A 20 21.09 -5.85 -2.11
C LEU A 20 20.33 -6.02 -3.43
N VAL A 21 19.01 -6.12 -3.33
CA VAL A 21 18.10 -6.02 -4.47
C VAL A 21 17.23 -4.78 -4.26
N THR A 22 17.33 -3.83 -5.18
CA THR A 22 16.53 -2.59 -5.16
C THR A 22 15.44 -2.67 -6.21
N TYR A 23 14.21 -2.38 -5.81
CA TYR A 23 13.07 -2.23 -6.71
C TYR A 23 12.69 -0.75 -6.81
N ALA A 24 12.71 -0.19 -8.02
CA ALA A 24 12.32 1.20 -8.29
C ALA A 24 11.01 1.23 -9.08
N PHE A 25 10.04 2.00 -8.61
CA PHE A 25 8.71 2.10 -9.22
C PHE A 25 8.40 3.56 -9.56
N ALA A 26 7.94 3.79 -10.79
CA ALA A 26 7.39 5.07 -11.19
C ALA A 26 5.86 4.98 -11.18
N SER A 27 5.19 5.97 -10.60
CA SER A 27 3.72 6.06 -10.69
C SER A 27 3.31 6.23 -12.15
N LYS A 28 2.31 5.46 -12.57
CA LYS A 28 1.71 5.54 -13.91
C LYS A 28 0.21 5.62 -13.77
N GLU A 29 -0.36 6.71 -14.26
CA GLU A 29 -1.81 6.95 -14.24
C GLU A 29 -2.57 5.73 -14.77
N ASN A 30 -3.63 5.32 -14.06
CA ASN A 30 -4.46 4.14 -14.34
C ASN A 30 -3.77 2.76 -14.23
N PHE A 31 -2.49 2.69 -13.84
CA PHE A 31 -1.76 1.42 -13.66
C PHE A 31 -1.27 1.25 -12.23
N CYS A 32 -0.52 2.22 -11.72
CA CYS A 32 0.03 2.16 -10.38
C CYS A 32 0.27 3.55 -9.78
N LYS A 33 0.16 3.64 -8.46
CA LYS A 33 0.43 4.86 -7.70
C LYS A 33 1.27 4.51 -6.48
N ILE A 34 2.38 5.23 -6.34
CA ILE A 34 3.26 5.20 -5.18
C ILE A 34 3.18 6.58 -4.55
N GLY A 35 2.99 6.63 -3.23
CA GLY A 35 2.89 7.88 -2.50
C GLY A 35 2.89 7.65 -1.00
N SER A 36 2.53 8.69 -0.26
CA SER A 36 2.43 8.62 1.19
C SER A 36 1.12 9.23 1.70
N TYR A 37 0.74 8.85 2.91
CA TYR A 37 -0.36 9.47 3.65
C TYR A 37 -0.03 9.52 5.14
N THR A 38 -0.72 10.40 5.87
CA THR A 38 -0.63 10.49 7.33
C THR A 38 -1.87 9.86 7.94
N GLY A 39 -1.69 8.96 8.91
CA GLY A 39 -2.78 8.35 9.65
C GLY A 39 -3.49 9.37 10.55
N ASN A 40 -4.80 9.18 10.74
CA ASN A 40 -5.61 10.02 11.64
C ASN A 40 -6.10 9.27 12.88
N GLY A 41 -5.85 7.95 12.98
CA GLY A 41 -6.27 7.14 14.12
C GLY A 41 -7.77 6.88 14.22
N SER A 42 -8.58 7.36 13.28
CA SER A 42 -10.05 7.24 13.28
C SER A 42 -10.54 6.05 12.46
N ALA A 43 -11.68 5.47 12.85
CA ALA A 43 -12.40 4.51 12.01
C ALA A 43 -12.97 5.15 10.74
N ASP A 44 -13.22 6.46 10.76
CA ASP A 44 -13.35 7.25 9.54
C ASP A 44 -11.95 7.72 9.11
N GLY A 45 -11.16 6.76 8.65
CA GLY A 45 -9.75 6.95 8.32
C GLY A 45 -9.53 7.87 7.11
N PRO A 46 -8.28 8.16 6.73
CA PRO A 46 -8.02 8.94 5.53
C PRO A 46 -8.50 8.21 4.26
N MET A 47 -8.97 8.99 3.28
CA MET A 47 -9.26 8.53 1.92
C MET A 47 -8.07 8.87 1.03
N ILE A 48 -7.44 7.86 0.42
CA ILE A 48 -6.28 8.03 -0.44
C ILE A 48 -6.73 7.87 -1.89
N VAL A 49 -6.57 8.93 -2.68
CA VAL A 49 -6.94 8.97 -4.10
C VAL A 49 -5.78 8.46 -4.94
N THR A 50 -6.03 7.43 -5.75
CA THR A 50 -5.03 6.82 -6.65
C THR A 50 -5.32 7.03 -8.13
N GLY A 51 -6.56 7.42 -8.49
CA GLY A 51 -7.01 7.55 -9.87
C GLY A 51 -7.61 6.27 -10.46
N PHE A 52 -7.63 5.17 -9.70
CA PHE A 52 -8.16 3.87 -10.13
C PHE A 52 -8.64 3.06 -8.91
N LYS A 53 -9.33 1.95 -9.17
CA LYS A 53 -9.63 0.95 -8.13
C LYS A 53 -8.41 0.05 -7.91
N PRO A 54 -7.78 0.03 -6.73
CA PRO A 54 -6.67 -0.88 -6.46
C PRO A 54 -7.14 -2.34 -6.46
N ALA A 55 -6.33 -3.24 -7.02
CA ALA A 55 -6.45 -4.68 -6.78
C ALA A 55 -5.36 -5.22 -5.86
N TRP A 56 -4.28 -4.45 -5.70
CA TRP A 56 -3.16 -4.80 -4.84
C TRP A 56 -2.66 -3.52 -4.18
N LEU A 57 -2.49 -3.57 -2.85
CA LEU A 57 -2.10 -2.43 -2.02
C LEU A 57 -1.13 -2.89 -0.94
N LEU A 58 0.09 -2.37 -0.98
CA LEU A 58 1.10 -2.58 0.05
C LEU A 58 1.33 -1.28 0.81
N ILE A 59 1.32 -1.35 2.14
CA ILE A 59 1.51 -0.22 3.03
C ILE A 59 2.67 -0.50 3.98
N LYS A 60 3.46 0.54 4.28
CA LYS A 60 4.54 0.53 5.24
C LYS A 60 4.53 1.79 6.09
N ASN A 61 4.52 1.63 7.41
CA ASN A 61 4.80 2.74 8.32
C ASN A 61 6.27 3.16 8.19
N THR A 62 6.51 4.42 7.85
CA THR A 62 7.85 5.02 7.72
C THR A 62 8.27 5.81 8.96
N THR A 63 7.34 6.09 9.88
CA THR A 63 7.62 6.75 11.16
C THR A 63 8.09 5.76 12.22
N ASN A 64 7.48 4.57 12.27
CA ASN A 64 7.75 3.54 13.27
C ASN A 64 8.10 2.20 12.61
N ALA A 65 8.94 1.40 13.28
CA ALA A 65 9.23 0.04 12.86
C ALA A 65 7.99 -0.86 13.05
N GLN A 66 7.22 -1.04 11.98
CA GLN A 66 6.04 -1.92 11.92
C GLN A 66 6.12 -2.82 10.69
N ASP A 67 5.41 -3.94 10.71
CA ASP A 67 5.37 -4.86 9.57
C ASP A 67 4.78 -4.22 8.31
N TRP A 68 5.18 -4.72 7.14
CA TRP A 68 4.54 -4.39 5.88
C TRP A 68 3.18 -5.05 5.84
N ILE A 69 2.16 -4.37 5.34
CA ILE A 69 0.81 -4.94 5.23
C ILE A 69 0.35 -4.93 3.79
N LEU A 70 -0.06 -6.10 3.31
CA LEU A 70 -0.52 -6.32 1.95
C LEU A 70 -2.01 -6.64 1.94
N PHE A 71 -2.74 -5.88 1.13
CA PHE A 71 -4.14 -6.09 0.80
C PHE A 71 -4.30 -6.36 -0.69
N ASP A 72 -5.29 -7.17 -1.04
CA ASP A 72 -5.68 -7.43 -2.43
C ASP A 72 -7.19 -7.70 -2.51
N ASN A 73 -7.72 -7.65 -3.73
CA ASN A 73 -9.14 -7.82 -3.98
C ASN A 73 -9.58 -9.27 -4.31
N LYS A 74 -8.70 -10.27 -4.11
CA LYS A 74 -8.99 -11.69 -4.37
C LYS A 74 -9.05 -12.54 -3.12
N ARG A 75 -8.34 -12.16 -2.05
CA ARG A 75 -8.38 -12.87 -0.75
C ARG A 75 -9.76 -12.79 -0.11
N ASP A 76 -10.34 -11.60 -0.05
CA ASP A 76 -11.71 -11.43 0.43
C ASP A 76 -12.73 -11.61 -0.70
N SER A 77 -13.73 -12.47 -0.48
CA SER A 77 -14.85 -12.67 -1.40
C SER A 77 -15.85 -11.50 -1.43
N PHE A 78 -15.66 -10.50 -0.56
CA PHE A 78 -16.49 -9.31 -0.45
C PHE A 78 -15.64 -8.03 -0.45
N ASN A 79 -16.26 -6.91 -0.78
CA ASN A 79 -15.59 -5.61 -0.98
C ASN A 79 -14.88 -5.05 0.27
N VAL A 80 -15.28 -5.51 1.46
CA VAL A 80 -14.66 -5.16 2.73
C VAL A 80 -13.42 -6.03 2.88
N THR A 81 -12.23 -5.45 2.79
CA THR A 81 -11.00 -6.22 2.94
C THR A 81 -10.81 -6.51 4.44
N GLN A 82 -10.97 -7.78 4.82
CA GLN A 82 -10.83 -8.28 6.19
C GLN A 82 -9.55 -9.11 6.33
N GLN A 83 -9.05 -9.68 5.24
CA GLN A 83 -7.84 -10.46 5.20
C GLN A 83 -6.66 -9.65 4.65
N PHE A 84 -5.49 -9.83 5.27
CA PHE A 84 -4.26 -9.24 4.77
C PHE A 84 -3.08 -10.15 5.08
N LEU A 85 -1.98 -9.90 4.36
CA LEU A 85 -0.73 -10.61 4.55
C LEU A 85 0.33 -9.67 5.12
N TYR A 86 1.20 -10.20 5.97
CA TYR A 86 2.46 -9.59 6.34
C TYR A 86 3.57 -10.21 5.49
N PRO A 87 3.92 -9.66 4.30
CA PRO A 87 4.88 -10.30 3.40
C PRO A 87 6.30 -10.43 3.98
N ASN A 88 6.59 -9.73 5.08
CA ASN A 88 7.87 -9.82 5.79
C ASN A 88 7.85 -10.80 6.98
N LEU A 89 6.75 -11.54 7.19
CA LEU A 89 6.63 -12.59 8.20
C LEU A 89 6.33 -13.94 7.53
N ALA A 90 6.71 -15.03 8.19
CA ALA A 90 6.31 -16.39 7.80
C ALA A 90 4.91 -16.79 8.32
N ALA A 91 4.17 -15.84 8.90
CA ALA A 91 2.87 -16.08 9.50
C ALA A 91 1.81 -16.39 8.44
N ALA A 92 0.83 -17.23 8.80
CA ALA A 92 -0.40 -17.42 8.01
C ALA A 92 -1.16 -16.08 7.87
N GLU A 93 -2.08 -16.01 6.90
CA GLU A 93 -2.91 -14.83 6.66
C GLU A 93 -3.54 -14.31 7.96
N ALA A 94 -3.40 -13.01 8.21
CA ALA A 94 -3.90 -12.40 9.42
C ALA A 94 -5.35 -11.96 9.20
N ALA A 95 -6.27 -12.49 10.02
CA ALA A 95 -7.65 -12.02 10.07
C ALA A 95 -7.68 -10.66 10.78
N GLY A 96 -7.95 -9.61 10.04
CA GLY A 96 -7.86 -8.22 10.51
C GLY A 96 -8.93 -7.75 11.47
N GLY A 97 -9.88 -8.61 11.84
CA GLY A 97 -11.17 -8.15 12.36
C GLY A 97 -11.96 -7.40 11.28
N ALA A 98 -13.26 -7.24 11.49
CA ALA A 98 -14.14 -6.64 10.48
C ALA A 98 -13.69 -5.23 10.06
N SER A 99 -13.73 -4.97 8.75
CA SER A 99 -13.59 -3.65 8.11
C SER A 99 -12.25 -2.94 8.33
N VAL A 100 -11.18 -3.49 7.75
CA VAL A 100 -9.84 -2.89 7.83
C VAL A 100 -9.72 -1.70 6.87
N LEU A 101 -10.13 -1.87 5.61
CA LEU A 101 -10.19 -0.82 4.59
C LEU A 101 -11.20 -1.17 3.50
N ASP A 102 -11.61 -0.17 2.74
CA ASP A 102 -12.39 -0.33 1.51
C ASP A 102 -11.55 0.05 0.29
N MET A 103 -11.47 -0.84 -0.70
CA MET A 103 -10.94 -0.50 -2.03
C MET A 103 -12.09 0.04 -2.89
N VAL A 104 -12.06 1.35 -3.17
CA VAL A 104 -13.11 2.07 -3.90
C VAL A 104 -12.64 2.43 -5.30
N SER A 105 -13.55 2.89 -6.16
CA SER A 105 -13.29 3.16 -7.58
C SER A 105 -12.13 4.11 -7.88
N ASN A 106 -11.79 4.99 -6.92
CA ASN A 106 -10.75 6.00 -7.07
C ASN A 106 -9.60 5.85 -6.04
N GLY A 107 -9.51 4.74 -5.32
CA GLY A 107 -8.43 4.48 -4.37
C GLY A 107 -8.86 3.64 -3.19
N PHE A 108 -8.47 4.02 -1.98
CA PHE A 108 -8.78 3.24 -0.78
C PHE A 108 -9.06 4.11 0.44
N LYS A 109 -9.97 3.63 1.29
CA LYS A 109 -10.40 4.29 2.52
C LYS A 109 -10.06 3.39 3.71
N LEU A 110 -9.28 3.90 4.66
CA LEU A 110 -9.03 3.18 5.90
C LEU A 110 -10.27 3.21 6.80
N ARG A 111 -10.64 2.04 7.36
CA ARG A 111 -11.86 1.86 8.17
C ARG A 111 -11.58 1.49 9.62
N ASN A 112 -10.31 1.28 9.95
CA ASN A 112 -9.89 0.86 11.28
C ASN A 112 -9.29 2.03 12.08
N ALA A 113 -9.69 2.14 13.35
CA ALA A 113 -9.13 3.11 14.29
C ALA A 113 -7.83 2.62 14.92
N GLY A 114 -6.82 3.50 14.99
CA GLY A 114 -5.72 3.40 15.95
C GLY A 114 -4.70 2.27 15.77
N THR A 115 -4.54 1.65 14.59
CA THR A 115 -3.52 0.60 14.38
C THR A 115 -2.26 1.14 13.72
N ARG A 116 -1.09 0.92 14.34
CA ARG A 116 0.23 1.43 13.89
C ARG A 116 0.75 0.87 12.57
N ASN A 117 0.25 -0.25 12.07
CA ASN A 117 0.69 -0.76 10.77
C ASN A 117 -0.01 -0.09 9.58
N ARG A 118 -1.03 0.76 9.79
CA ARG A 118 -1.83 1.35 8.69
C ARG A 118 -2.53 2.67 8.98
N ASN A 119 -2.94 2.96 10.22
CA ASN A 119 -3.74 4.15 10.55
C ASN A 119 -3.61 4.55 12.03
N TYR A 120 -2.41 4.93 12.45
CA TYR A 120 -2.18 5.60 13.74
C TYR A 120 -2.03 7.10 13.54
N SER A 121 -2.58 7.89 14.47
CA SER A 121 -2.59 9.34 14.36
C SER A 121 -1.17 9.90 14.35
N GLY A 122 -0.85 10.69 13.31
CA GLY A 122 0.45 11.36 13.17
C GLY A 122 1.56 10.50 12.54
N ASP A 123 1.35 9.19 12.39
CA ASP A 123 2.31 8.33 11.69
C ASP A 123 2.19 8.51 10.17
N VAL A 124 3.33 8.47 9.49
CA VAL A 124 3.42 8.57 8.02
C VAL A 124 3.60 7.18 7.43
N TYR A 125 2.89 6.94 6.34
CA TYR A 125 2.85 5.65 5.67
C TYR A 125 3.23 5.82 4.21
N LEU A 126 4.14 4.99 3.72
CA LEU A 126 4.38 4.74 2.30
C LEU A 126 3.33 3.74 1.81
N TYR A 127 2.79 3.96 0.61
CA TYR A 127 1.94 2.98 -0.06
C TYR A 127 2.36 2.75 -1.50
N MET A 128 2.05 1.54 -1.99
CA MET A 128 2.16 1.14 -3.37
C MET A 128 0.86 0.45 -3.78
N ALA A 129 0.17 1.03 -4.75
CA ALA A 129 -1.11 0.54 -5.26
C ALA A 129 -1.01 0.19 -6.74
N PHE A 130 -1.59 -0.95 -7.15
CA PHE A 130 -1.74 -1.37 -8.54
C PHE A 130 -3.22 -1.56 -8.89
N ALA A 131 -3.60 -1.14 -10.10
CA ALA A 131 -4.98 -1.17 -10.58
C ALA A 131 -5.48 -2.61 -10.87
N GLU A 132 -6.77 -2.86 -10.65
CA GLU A 132 -7.43 -4.13 -10.99
C GLU A 132 -7.41 -4.45 -12.49
N SER A 133 -7.58 -3.43 -13.31
CA SER A 133 -7.37 -3.50 -14.74
C SER A 133 -7.05 -2.10 -15.23
N PRO A 134 -6.00 -1.90 -16.05
CA PRO A 134 -5.84 -0.63 -16.74
C PRO A 134 -7.05 -0.47 -17.66
N PHE A 135 -7.85 0.57 -17.46
CA PHE A 135 -9.06 0.86 -18.25
C PHE A 135 -8.85 0.86 -19.79
N LYS A 136 -7.60 0.81 -20.27
CA LYS A 136 -7.25 0.66 -21.68
C LYS A 136 -7.54 -0.73 -22.28
N TYR A 137 -7.78 -1.77 -21.47
CA TYR A 137 -8.05 -3.14 -21.96
C TYR A 137 -9.27 -3.81 -21.32
N ALA A 138 -10.18 -3.04 -20.71
CA ALA A 138 -11.50 -3.55 -20.37
C ALA A 138 -12.29 -3.78 -21.66
N ASN A 139 -12.03 -4.88 -22.35
CA ASN A 139 -12.89 -5.34 -23.43
C ASN A 139 -14.27 -5.57 -22.83
N ALA A 140 -15.23 -4.78 -23.29
CA ALA A 140 -16.65 -5.08 -23.10
C ALA A 140 -16.89 -6.52 -23.53
N ARG A 141 -17.49 -7.32 -22.64
CA ARG A 141 -18.04 -8.63 -22.97
C ARG A 141 -19.52 -8.60 -22.69
#